data_AF-A0A843KQA0-F1
#
_entry.id   AF-A0A843KQA0-F1
#
_cell.length_a   1.000
_cell.length_b   1.000
_cell.length_c   1.000
_cell.angle_alpha   90.00
_cell.angle_beta   90.00
_cell.angle_gamma   90.00
#
_symmetry.space_group_name_H-M   'P 1'
#
loop_
_entity.id
_entity.type
_entity.pdbx_description
1 polymer ?
#
loop_
_entity_poly.entity_id
_entity_poly.type
_entity_poly.pdbx_seq_one_letter_code
_entity_poly.pdbx_strand_id
1 'polypeptide(L)' 'MKSNIEISQEAKVLPIDQIAARLGIAEEELIPFGRHMAKVP' A
#
# COMPACT_ATOMS: atom_id res chain seq x y z
N MET A 1 17.70 -5.58 -19.37
CA MET A 1 16.74 -4.58 -18.86
C MET A 1 15.54 -5.34 -18.34
N LYS A 2 15.09 -5.07 -17.12
CA LYS A 2 13.92 -5.74 -16.56
C LYS A 2 12.65 -5.17 -17.19
N SER A 3 11.65 -6.01 -17.41
CA SER A 3 10.30 -5.61 -17.76
C SER A 3 9.60 -4.91 -16.58
N ASN A 4 8.54 -4.16 -16.88
CA ASN A 4 7.78 -3.45 -15.84
C ASN A 4 7.20 -4.40 -14.78
N ILE A 5 6.83 -5.63 -15.17
CA ILE A 5 6.28 -6.61 -14.24
C ILE A 5 7.37 -7.17 -13.31
N GLU A 6 8.56 -7.47 -13.83
CA GLU A 6 9.70 -7.92 -13.02
C GLU A 6 10.11 -6.85 -12.01
N ILE A 7 10.16 -5.57 -12.42
CA ILE A 7 10.44 -4.46 -11.50
C ILE A 7 9.39 -4.37 -10.39
N SER A 8 8.10 -4.52 -10.76
CA SER A 8 7.00 -4.43 -9.79
C SER A 8 7.00 -5.59 -8.78
N GLN A 9 7.31 -6.81 -9.24
CA GLN A 9 7.36 -8.00 -8.38
C GLN A 9 8.52 -7.98 -7.38
N GLU A 10 9.65 -7.36 -7.72
CA GLU A 10 10.82 -7.26 -6.84
C GLU A 10 10.73 -6.11 -5.81
N ALA A 11 9.73 -5.22 -5.95
CA ALA A 11 9.59 -4.07 -5.08
C ALA A 11 9.30 -4.48 -3.63
N LYS A 12 10.01 -3.86 -2.68
CA LYS A 12 9.70 -3.97 -1.25
C LYS A 12 8.59 -2.98 -0.91
N VAL A 13 7.35 -3.40 -1.12
CA VAL A 13 6.17 -2.58 -0.84
C VAL A 13 5.88 -2.46 0.66
N LEU A 14 5.53 -1.25 1.08
CA LEU A 14 5.11 -0.97 2.45
C LEU A 14 3.67 -1.46 2.66
N PRO A 15 3.31 -1.92 3.88
CA PRO A 15 1.93 -2.06 4.31
C PRO A 15 1.11 -0.77 4.09
N ILE A 16 -0.17 -0.90 3.78
CA ILE A 16 -1.01 0.24 3.36
C ILE A 16 -1.26 1.25 4.48
N ASP A 17 -1.37 0.79 5.72
CA ASP A 17 -1.45 1.59 6.95
C ASP A 17 -0.25 2.54 7.10
N GLN A 18 0.96 2.09 6.81
CA GLN A 18 2.17 2.93 6.85
C GLN A 18 2.17 4.02 5.79
N ILE A 19 1.52 3.79 4.65
CA ILE A 19 1.38 4.80 3.60
C ILE A 19 0.30 5.80 3.99
N ALA A 20 -0.84 5.33 4.50
CA ALA A 20 -1.96 6.15 4.96
C ALA A 20 -1.57 7.10 6.10
N ALA A 21 -0.78 6.62 7.06
CA ALA A 21 -0.29 7.43 8.18
C ALA A 21 0.56 8.64 7.71
N ARG A 22 1.29 8.51 6.60
CA ARG A 22 2.06 9.63 6.02
C ARG A 22 1.18 10.72 5.44
N LEU A 23 -0.07 10.40 5.13
CA LEU A 23 -1.10 11.32 4.65
C LEU A 23 -2.02 11.81 5.78
N GLY A 24 -1.78 11.38 7.02
CA GLY A 24 -2.61 11.73 8.18
C GLY A 24 -3.95 11.00 8.25
N ILE A 25 -4.11 9.90 7.51
CA ILE A 25 -5.31 9.05 7.56
C ILE A 25 -5.12 8.05 8.71
N ALA A 26 -6.06 8.02 9.64
CA ALA A 26 -6.00 7.11 10.78
C ALA A 26 -6.27 5.66 10.36
N GLU A 27 -5.76 4.70 11.12
CA GLU A 27 -5.93 3.28 10.80
C GLU A 27 -7.41 2.86 10.83
N GLU A 28 -8.19 3.47 11.74
CA GLU A 28 -9.62 3.22 11.91
C GLU A 28 -10.46 3.72 10.73
N GLU A 29 -9.93 4.63 9.92
CA GLU A 29 -10.57 5.14 8.70
C GLU A 29 -10.30 4.22 7.50
N LEU A 30 -9.41 3.24 7.60
CA LEU A 30 -9.10 2.33 6.50
C LEU A 30 -10.07 1.14 6.48
N ILE A 31 -10.53 0.78 5.29
CA ILE A 31 -11.19 -0.50 5.01
C ILE A 31 -10.18 -1.39 4.26
N PRO A 32 -9.45 -2.31 4.93
CA PRO A 32 -8.36 -3.05 4.30
C PRO A 32 -8.84 -4.13 3.33
N PHE A 33 -8.09 -4.28 2.23
CA PHE A 33 -8.23 -5.36 1.25
C PHE A 33 -6.88 -6.07 1.10
N GLY A 34 -6.55 -6.90 2.08
CA GLY A 34 -5.21 -7.46 2.21
C GLY A 34 -4.20 -6.44 2.74
N ARG A 35 -2.90 -6.77 2.64
CA ARG A 35 -1.82 -6.02 3.33
C ARG A 35 -1.47 -4.67 2.67
N HIS A 36 -1.66 -4.54 1.37
CA HIS A 36 -1.12 -3.43 0.57
C HIS A 36 -2.19 -2.58 -0.13
N MET A 37 -3.46 -2.77 0.23
CA MET A 37 -4.58 -2.04 -0.36
C MET A 37 -5.65 -1.79 0.70
N ALA A 38 -6.26 -0.61 0.64
CA ALA A 38 -7.37 -0.23 1.50
C ALA A 38 -8.26 0.78 0.76
N LYS A 39 -9.53 0.86 1.15
CA LYS A 39 -10.43 1.96 0.76
C LYS A 39 -10.46 3.00 1.87
N VAL A 40 -10.52 4.27 1.48
CA VAL A 40 -10.79 5.41 2.37
C VAL A 40 -12.27 5.79 2.21
N PRO A 41 -13.01 6.09 3.29
CA PRO A 41 -14.42 6.49 3.27
C PRO A 41 -14.69 7.77 2.46
#